data_AF-T1BM33-F1
#
_entry.id   AF-T1BM33-F1
#
_cell.length_a   1.000
_cell.length_b   1.000
_cell.length_c   1.000
_cell.angle_alpha   90.00
_cell.angle_beta   90.00
_cell.angle_gamma   90.00
#
_symmetry.space_group_name_H-M   'P 1'
#
loop_
_entity.id
_entity.type
_entity.pdbx_description
1 polymer ?
#
loop_
_entity_poly.entity_id
_entity_poly.type
_entity_poly.pdbx_seq_one_letter_code
_entity_poly.pdbx_strand_id
1 'polypeptide(L)' 'MPIIPGILPVTDFTQLGRISARCGARVPVWLTHLFEGLDNDPETGKLVGAQVTAELCQSLRREGV' A
#
# COMPACT_ATOMS: atom_id res chain seq x y z
N MET A 1 11.75 8.51 -22.50
CA MET A 1 10.34 8.43 -22.06
C MET A 1 10.32 8.48 -20.54
N PRO A 2 9.46 9.31 -19.92
CA PRO A 2 9.29 9.31 -18.46
C PRO A 2 8.64 7.99 -18.00
N ILE A 3 9.04 7.49 -16.84
CA ILE A 3 8.43 6.31 -16.19
C ILE A 3 7.39 6.82 -15.20
N ILE A 4 6.13 6.48 -15.41
CA ILE A 4 5.04 6.85 -14.51
C ILE A 4 4.80 5.70 -13.53
N PRO A 5 4.95 5.90 -12.21
CA PRO A 5 4.70 4.83 -11.25
C PRO A 5 3.19 4.56 -11.13
N GLY A 6 2.82 3.29 -11.17
CA GLY A 6 1.47 2.84 -10.81
C GLY A 6 1.33 2.74 -9.30
N ILE A 7 0.28 3.33 -8.75
CA ILE A 7 -0.04 3.28 -7.31
C ILE A 7 -1.24 2.36 -7.09
N LEU A 8 -1.11 1.40 -6.18
CA LEU A 8 -2.19 0.53 -5.74
C LEU A 8 -2.57 0.90 -4.29
N PRO A 9 -3.72 1.54 -4.06
CA PRO A 9 -4.14 1.89 -2.71
C PRO A 9 -4.44 0.68 -1.82
N VAL A 10 -4.05 0.86 -0.57
CA VAL A 10 -4.38 0.16 0.70
C VAL A 10 -5.82 -0.25 1.02
N THR A 11 -6.67 -0.76 0.11
CA THR A 11 -8.12 -0.93 0.45
C THR A 11 -8.48 -2.26 1.12
N ASP A 12 -7.72 -3.32 0.84
CA ASP A 12 -7.88 -4.65 1.42
C ASP A 12 -6.49 -5.31 1.46
N PHE A 13 -5.99 -5.57 2.68
CA PHE A 13 -4.63 -6.07 2.87
C PHE A 13 -4.46 -7.52 2.39
N THR A 14 -5.51 -8.34 2.51
CA THR A 14 -5.51 -9.73 2.01
C THR A 14 -5.44 -9.76 0.48
N GLN A 15 -6.18 -8.88 -0.19
CA GLN A 15 -6.13 -8.71 -1.63
C GLN A 15 -4.79 -8.16 -2.09
N LEU A 16 -4.19 -7.21 -1.37
CA LEU A 16 -2.85 -6.70 -1.65
C LEU A 16 -1.81 -7.83 -1.67
N GLY A 17 -1.83 -8.73 -0.68
CA GLY A 17 -0.94 -9.89 -0.64
C GLY A 17 -1.07 -10.78 -1.88
N ARG A 18 -2.30 -11.06 -2.30
CA ARG A 18 -2.58 -11.87 -3.51
C ARG A 18 -2.07 -11.19 -4.80
N ILE A 19 -2.31 -9.89 -4.96
CA ILE A 19 -1.85 -9.13 -6.13
C ILE A 19 -0.32 -9.10 -6.14
N SER A 20 0.31 -8.81 -4.99
CA SER A 20 1.76 -8.71 -4.86
C SER A 20 2.45 -10.02 -5.26
N ALA A 21 1.95 -11.16 -4.76
CA ALA A 21 2.46 -12.47 -5.14
C ALA A 21 2.34 -12.75 -6.65
N ARG A 22 1.23 -12.36 -7.28
CA ARG A 22 1.02 -12.54 -8.73
C ARG A 22 1.91 -11.63 -9.58
N CYS A 23 2.22 -10.44 -9.11
CA CYS A 23 3.05 -9.46 -9.81
C CYS A 23 4.54 -9.61 -9.51
N GLY A 24 4.93 -10.51 -8.60
CA GLY A 24 6.32 -10.62 -8.12
C GLY A 24 6.77 -9.46 -7.23
N ALA A 25 5.83 -8.67 -6.72
CA ALA A 25 6.12 -7.59 -5.78
C ALA A 25 6.22 -8.13 -4.35
N ARG A 26 7.10 -7.51 -3.54
CA ARG A 26 7.26 -7.85 -2.12
C ARG A 26 6.49 -6.86 -1.26
N VAL A 27 5.68 -7.38 -0.35
CA VAL A 27 5.05 -6.59 0.72
C VAL A 27 6.08 -6.38 1.84
N PRO A 28 6.43 -5.14 2.21
CA PRO A 28 7.35 -4.89 3.31
C PRO A 28 6.80 -5.37 4.65
N VAL A 29 7.67 -5.92 5.51
CA VAL A 29 7.28 -6.46 6.83
C VAL A 29 6.60 -5.41 7.72
N TRP A 30 7.09 -4.17 7.70
CA TRP A 30 6.50 -3.08 8.47
C TRP A 30 5.05 -2.78 8.05
N LEU A 31 4.71 -3.00 6.77
CA LEU A 31 3.37 -2.77 6.27
C LEU A 31 2.43 -3.88 6.75
N THR A 32 2.91 -5.12 6.85
CA THR A 32 2.14 -6.20 7.49
C THR A 32 1.84 -5.89 8.95
N HIS A 33 2.85 -5.49 9.73
CA HIS A 33 2.65 -5.13 11.14
C HIS A 33 1.66 -3.98 11.34
N LEU A 34 1.62 -3.02 10.41
CA LEU A 34 0.69 -1.91 10.47
C LEU A 34 -0.78 -2.34 10.32
N PHE A 35 -1.03 -3.46 9.65
CA PHE A 35 -2.38 -4.01 9.42
C PHE A 35 -2.76 -5.16 10.36
N GLU A 36 -1.86 -5.57 11.26
CA GLU A 36 -2.14 -6.64 12.23
C GLU A 36 -3.33 -6.27 13.13
N GLY A 37 -4.28 -7.20 13.24
CA GLY A 37 -5.48 -7.03 14.08
C GLY A 37 -6.62 -6.24 13.41
N LEU A 38 -6.44 -5.75 12.17
CA LEU A 38 -7.49 -5.04 11.42
C LEU A 38 -8.36 -5.97 10.56
N ASP A 39 -8.20 -7.28 10.66
CA ASP A 39 -8.93 -8.27 9.85
C ASP A 39 -10.45 -8.15 9.97
N ASN A 40 -10.95 -7.71 11.12
CA ASN A 40 -12.37 -7.50 11.41
C ASN A 40 -12.76 -6.00 11.49
N ASP A 41 -11.84 -5.09 11.13
CA ASP A 41 -12.08 -3.63 11.13
C ASP A 41 -11.64 -3.00 9.79
N PRO A 42 -12.45 -3.19 8.73
CA PRO A 42 -12.13 -2.73 7.39
C PRO A 42 -12.14 -1.20 7.27
N GLU A 43 -12.88 -0.49 8.13
CA GLU A 43 -12.92 0.98 8.09
C GLU A 43 -11.60 1.57 8.60
N THR A 44 -11.08 1.07 9.72
CA THR A 44 -9.74 1.45 10.18
C THR A 44 -8.67 1.03 9.17
N GLY A 45 -8.77 -0.17 8.59
CA GLY A 45 -7.86 -0.63 7.53
C GLY A 45 -7.79 0.32 6.34
N LYS A 46 -8.94 0.84 5.86
CA LYS A 46 -8.97 1.83 4.77
C LYS A 46 -8.29 3.14 5.15
N LEU A 47 -8.50 3.64 6.37
CA LEU A 47 -7.86 4.87 6.84
C LEU A 47 -6.34 4.71 6.92
N VAL A 48 -5.87 3.59 7.47
CA VAL A 48 -4.44 3.23 7.53
C VAL A 48 -3.86 3.14 6.11
N GLY A 49 -4.53 2.40 5.21
CA GLY A 49 -4.09 2.25 3.83
C GLY A 49 -4.07 3.57 3.05
N ALA A 50 -5.02 4.47 3.30
CA ALA A 50 -5.05 5.80 2.71
C ALA A 50 -3.86 6.66 3.17
N GLN A 51 -3.51 6.62 4.45
CA GLN A 51 -2.33 7.34 4.96
C GLN A 51 -1.03 6.82 4.33
N VAL A 52 -0.82 5.51 4.31
CA VAL A 52 0.37 4.90 3.66
C VAL A 52 0.47 5.31 2.19
N THR A 53 -0.66 5.27 1.48
CA THR A 53 -0.71 5.65 0.06
C THR A 53 -0.38 7.13 -0.12
N ALA A 54 -0.89 8.00 0.75
CA ALA A 54 -0.60 9.43 0.72
C ALA A 54 0.88 9.72 0.96
N GLU A 55 1.50 9.07 1.95
CA GLU A 55 2.94 9.21 2.25
C GLU A 55 3.83 8.73 1.10
N LEU A 56 3.46 7.62 0.44
CA LEU A 56 4.15 7.12 -0.74
C LEU A 56 4.10 8.15 -1.88
N CYS A 57 2.90 8.66 -2.20
CA CYS A 57 2.73 9.69 -3.24
C CYS A 57 3.51 10.96 -2.92
N GLN A 58 3.51 11.42 -1.66
CA GLN A 58 4.32 12.57 -1.25
C GLN A 58 5.81 12.32 -1.41
N SER A 59 6.27 11.11 -1.11
CA SER A 59 7.68 10.74 -1.25
C SER A 59 8.10 10.68 -2.72
N LEU A 60 7.30 10.05 -3.58
CA LEU A 60 7.55 10.06 -5.03
C LEU A 60 7.60 11.49 -5.60
N ARG A 61 6.68 12.35 -5.17
CA ARG A 61 6.68 13.77 -5.55
C ARG A 61 7.94 14.51 -5.12
N ARG A 62 8.47 14.22 -3.92
CA ARG A 62 9.74 14.81 -3.44
C ARG A 62 10.93 14.36 -4.28
N GLU A 63 10.88 13.14 -4.80
CA GLU A 63 11.91 12.58 -5.70
C GLU A 63 11.75 13.03 -7.17
N GLY A 64 10.80 13.92 -7.47
CA GLY A 64 10.65 14.52 -8.81
C GLY A 64 9.75 13.74 -9.76
N VAL A 65 8.91 12.83 -9.25
CA VAL A 65 7.83 12.18 -9.99
C VAL A 65 6.58 13.05 -10.03
#